data_AF-A0AA43F2E3-F1
#
_entry.id   AF-A0AA43F2E3-F1
#
_cell.length_a   1.000
_cell.length_b   1.000
_cell.length_c   1.000
_cell.angle_alpha   90.00
_cell.angle_beta   90.00
_cell.angle_gamma   90.00
#
_symmetry.space_group_name_H-M   'P 1'
#
loop_
_entity.id
_entity.type
_entity.pdbx_description
1 polymer ?
#
loop_
_entity_poly.entity_id
_entity_poly.type
_entity_poly.pdbx_seq_one_letter_code
_entity_poly.pdbx_strand_id
1 'polypeptide(L)' 'NPEDHQFESHGVKVVVDAKSLPFVDGTQLDYTREGLNEGFKFSNPNVKGECGCGESFNV' A
#
# COMPACT_ATOMS: atom_id res chain seq x y z
N ASN A 1 -15.89 8.16 -4.90
CA ASN A 1 -16.01 9.60 -4.64
C ASN A 1 -15.29 10.38 -5.74
N PRO A 2 -15.76 11.59 -6.09
CA PRO A 2 -15.12 12.41 -7.13
C PRO A 2 -13.70 12.89 -6.77
N GLU A 3 -13.34 12.82 -5.49
CA GLU A 3 -12.03 13.17 -4.92
C GLU A 3 -11.11 11.95 -4.71
N ASP A 4 -11.52 10.75 -5.14
CA ASP A 4 -10.65 9.57 -5.07
C ASP A 4 -9.69 9.55 -6.27
N HIS A 5 -8.42 9.31 -5.97
CA HIS A 5 -7.37 9.08 -6.96
C HIS A 5 -7.38 7.62 -7.41
N GLN A 6 -7.32 7.40 -8.72
CA GLN A 6 -7.33 6.08 -9.33
C GLN A 6 -6.01 5.85 -10.06
N PHE A 7 -5.34 4.76 -9.73
CA PHE A 7 -4.11 4.32 -10.35
C PHE A 7 -4.34 2.94 -10.97
N GLU A 8 -3.64 2.64 -12.07
CA GLU A 8 -3.70 1.33 -12.70
C GLU A 8 -2.28 0.77 -12.82
N SER A 9 -2.08 -0.46 -12.37
CA SER A 9 -0.78 -1.13 -12.38
C SER A 9 -1.00 -2.61 -12.60
N HIS A 10 -0.29 -3.20 -13.58
CA HIS A 10 -0.37 -4.62 -13.90
C HIS A 10 -1.82 -5.13 -14.15
N GLY A 11 -2.70 -4.26 -14.69
CA GLY A 11 -4.12 -4.57 -14.90
C GLY A 11 -4.97 -4.56 -13.63
N VAL A 12 -4.40 -4.14 -12.49
CA VAL A 12 -5.10 -3.95 -11.23
C VAL A 12 -5.35 -2.46 -11.00
N LYS A 13 -6.57 -2.14 -10.59
CA LYS A 13 -6.99 -0.79 -10.26
C LYS A 13 -6.83 -0.53 -8.77
N VAL A 14 -6.10 0.52 -8.42
CA VAL A 14 -5.87 0.99 -7.06
C VAL A 14 -6.62 2.30 -6.87
N VAL A 15 -7.40 2.41 -5.79
CA VAL A 15 -8.19 3.60 -5.48
C VAL A 15 -7.79 4.12 -4.11
N VAL A 16 -7.46 5.40 -4.04
CA VAL A 16 -6.99 6.07 -2.83
C VAL A 16 -7.82 7.33 -2.62
N ASP A 17 -8.41 7.51 -1.45
CA ASP A 17 -9.10 8.76 -1.14
C ASP A 17 -8.11 9.92 -0.95
N ALA A 18 -8.53 11.14 -1.28
CA ALA A 18 -7.66 12.32 -1.20
C ALA A 18 -7.03 12.58 0.18
N LYS A 19 -7.68 12.15 1.28
CA LYS A 19 -7.16 12.36 2.63
C LYS A 19 -6.05 11.36 2.96
N SER A 20 -6.14 10.14 2.44
CA SER A 20 -5.14 9.10 2.59
C SER A 20 -3.93 9.28 1.66
N LEU A 21 -4.12 9.92 0.49
CA LEU A 21 -3.07 10.13 -0.50
C LEU A 21 -1.74 10.64 0.08
N PRO A 22 -1.67 11.72 0.88
CA PRO A 22 -0.39 12.20 1.43
C PRO A 22 0.32 11.20 2.36
N PHE A 23 -0.41 10.23 2.91
CA PHE A 23 0.18 9.21 3.78
C PHE A 23 0.72 8.02 3.00
N VAL A 24 0.14 7.71 1.85
CA VAL A 24 0.51 6.55 1.01
C VAL A 24 1.25 6.94 -0.27
N ASP A 25 1.49 8.23 -0.49
CA ASP A 25 2.22 8.73 -1.65
C ASP A 25 3.63 8.12 -1.71
N GLY A 26 3.98 7.54 -2.86
CA GLY A 26 5.21 6.79 -3.04
C GLY A 26 5.22 5.37 -2.44
N THR A 27 4.11 4.88 -1.88
CA THR A 27 4.02 3.48 -1.39
C THR A 27 4.02 2.50 -2.55
N GLN A 28 4.89 1.50 -2.46
CA GLN A 28 4.93 0.36 -3.36
C GLN A 28 4.19 -0.83 -2.74
N LEU A 29 3.33 -1.48 -3.53
CA LEU A 29 2.64 -2.72 -3.16
C LEU A 29 3.23 -3.87 -3.97
N ASP A 30 3.79 -4.85 -3.28
CA ASP A 30 4.30 -6.08 -3.88
C ASP A 30 3.51 -7.27 -3.36
N TYR A 31 2.90 -8.04 -4.27
CA TYR A 31 2.23 -9.28 -3.88
C TYR A 31 3.29 -10.39 -3.74
N THR A 32 3.45 -10.92 -2.53
CA THR A 32 4.42 -11.98 -2.24
C THR A 32 3.70 -13.25 -1.81
N ARG A 33 4.34 -14.39 -2.10
CA ARG A 33 3.89 -15.70 -1.67
C ARG A 33 5.06 -16.41 -0.99
N GLU A 34 5.05 -16.42 0.33
CA GLU A 34 6.08 -17.04 1.17
C GLU A 34 5.52 -18.26 1.89
N GLY A 35 5.73 -19.43 1.27
CA GLY A 35 5.24 -20.71 1.77
C GLY A 35 3.72 -20.81 1.75
N LEU A 36 3.12 -20.88 2.95
CA LEU A 36 1.66 -20.91 3.14
C LEU A 36 1.04 -19.51 3.24
N ASN A 37 1.86 -18.46 3.38
CA ASN A 37 1.37 -17.09 3.49
C ASN A 37 1.40 -16.41 2.12
N GLU A 38 0.31 -15.75 1.78
CA GLU A 38 0.18 -14.93 0.58
C GLU A 38 -0.41 -13.58 0.98
N GLY A 39 0.14 -12.50 0.45
CA GLY A 39 -0.30 -11.16 0.86
C GLY A 39 0.42 -10.04 0.13
N PHE A 40 -0.07 -8.83 0.37
CA PHE A 40 0.57 -7.62 -0.10
C PHE A 40 1.58 -7.13 0.92
N LYS A 41 2.81 -6.96 0.47
CA LYS A 41 3.84 -6.23 1.18
C LYS A 41 3.75 -4.76 0.80
N PHE A 42 3.61 -3.91 1.81
CA PHE A 42 3.57 -2.46 1.65
C PHE A 42 4.94 -1.89 1.98
N SER A 43 5.54 -1.18 1.04
CA SER A 43 6.81 -0.48 1.24
C SER A 43 6.57 1.00 1.03
N ASN A 44 6.41 1.75 2.12
CA ASN A 44 6.17 3.18 2.10
C ASN A 44 7.43 3.93 2.56
N PRO A 45 8.04 4.79 1.72
CA PRO A 45 9.26 5.52 2.08
C PRO A 45 9.05 6.50 3.25
N ASN A 46 7.79 6.85 3.56
CA ASN A 46 7.45 7.73 4.68
C ASN A 46 7.32 6.98 6.02
N VAL A 47 7.23 5.64 6.00
CA VAL A 47 7.07 4.83 7.22
C VAL A 47 8.42 4.68 7.94
N LYS A 48 8.47 5.15 9.20
CA LYS A 48 9.66 5.04 10.06
C LYS A 48 9.73 3.75 10.86
N GLY A 49 8.72 2.89 10.77
CA GLY A 49 8.68 1.61 11.48
C GLY A 49 7.58 0.71 10.96
N GLU A 50 8.00 -0.42 10.38
CA GLU A 50 7.13 -1.53 10.00
C GLU A 50 6.98 -2.45 11.22
N CYS A 51 5.76 -2.68 11.70
CA CYS A 51 5.53 -3.68 12.74
C CYS A 51 5.78 -5.05 12.12
N GLY A 52 6.60 -5.90 12.78
CA GLY A 52 7.23 -7.09 12.21
C GLY A 52 6.33 -8.22 11.67
N CYS A 53 5.01 -8.00 11.54
CA CYS A 53 4.09 -8.87 10.80
C CYS A 53 3.66 -8.30 9.42
N GLY A 54 4.01 -7.05 9.08
CA GLY A 54 3.70 -6.44 7.77
C GLY A 54 2.25 -6.03 7.55
N GLU A 55 1.34 -6.34 8.48
CA GLU A 55 -0.10 -6.07 8.37
C GLU A 55 -0.52 -4.68 8.86
N SER A 56 0.41 -3.90 9.42
CA SER A 56 0.13 -2.56 9.95
C SER A 56 1.37 -1.68 9.97
N PHE A 57 1.22 -0.45 9.50
CA PHE A 57 2.24 0.60 9.50
C PHE A 57 1.71 1.85 10.19
N ASN A 58 2.61 2.58 10.85
CA ASN A 58 2.33 3.88 11.44
C ASN A 58 3.15 4.93 10.66
N VAL A 59 2.50 6.02 10.29
CA VAL A 59 3.04 7.11 9.45
C VAL A 59 3.36 8.33 10.30
#